data_AF-A0A5C8U5B2-F1
#
_entry.id   AF-A0A5C8U5B2-F1
#
_cell.length_a   1.000
_cell.length_b   1.000
_cell.length_c   1.000
_cell.angle_alpha   90.00
_cell.angle_beta   90.00
_cell.angle_gamma   90.00
#
_symmetry.space_group_name_H-M   'P 1'
#
loop_
_entity.id
_entity.type
_entity.pdbx_description
1 polymer ?
#
loop_
_entity_poly.entity_id
_entity_poly.type
_entity_poly.pdbx_seq_one_letter_code
_entity_poly.pdbx_strand_id
1 'polypeptide(L)'
;MVPILFHPAYEAALPEGHRFPMRKYGRLAEVLSERGLAPGGFLRPEPADADLIALAHDRAYVDAVFAAAVPPGIERTIGFHVDAGVAARSRASSGGTLAAA
;
A
#
# COMPACT_ATOMS: atom_id res chain seq x y z
N MET A 1 -0.83 -23.35 -9.92
CA MET A 1 -1.22 -21.98 -10.31
C MET A 1 -0.41 -21.02 -9.48
N VAL A 2 0.10 -19.93 -10.05
CA VAL A 2 0.88 -18.94 -9.29
C VAL A 2 -0.07 -18.17 -8.37
N PRO A 3 0.20 -18.07 -7.05
CA PRO A 3 -0.63 -17.28 -6.14
C PRO A 3 -0.65 -15.80 -6.54
N ILE A 4 -1.81 -15.15 -6.42
CA ILE A 4 -1.96 -13.71 -6.64
C ILE A 4 -2.29 -13.06 -5.31
N LEU A 5 -1.46 -12.09 -4.89
CA LEU A 5 -1.66 -11.38 -3.64
C LEU A 5 -2.41 -10.07 -3.88
N PHE A 6 -3.46 -9.83 -3.11
CA PHE A 6 -4.20 -8.57 -3.12
C PHE A 6 -4.62 -8.19 -1.70
N HIS A 7 -4.50 -6.91 -1.38
CA HIS A 7 -5.02 -6.34 -0.16
C HIS A 7 -5.90 -5.13 -0.48
N PRO A 8 -7.11 -5.01 0.09
CA PRO A 8 -7.99 -3.86 -0.17
C PRO A 8 -7.32 -2.50 0.11
N ALA A 9 -6.44 -2.44 1.12
CA ALA A 9 -5.68 -1.24 1.42
C ALA A 9 -4.64 -0.82 0.37
N TYR A 10 -4.41 -1.58 -0.72
CA TYR A 10 -3.56 -1.12 -1.82
C TYR A 10 -4.08 0.18 -2.47
N GLU A 11 -5.34 0.50 -2.22
CA GLU A 11 -5.99 1.74 -2.62
C GLU A 11 -6.28 2.60 -1.39
N ALA A 12 -5.60 3.74 -1.28
CA ALA A 12 -5.92 4.78 -0.30
C ALA A 12 -6.91 5.80 -0.88
N ALA A 13 -7.75 6.41 -0.06
CA ALA A 13 -8.51 7.58 -0.49
C ALA A 13 -7.53 8.74 -0.69
N LEU A 14 -7.52 9.34 -1.88
CA LEU A 14 -6.75 10.55 -2.16
C LEU A 14 -7.71 11.70 -2.43
N PRO A 15 -7.29 12.97 -2.20
CA PRO A 15 -8.09 14.13 -2.55
C PRO A 15 -8.54 14.11 -4.02
N GLU A 16 -9.72 14.67 -4.27
CA GLU A 16 -10.20 14.85 -5.64
C GLU A 16 -9.18 15.62 -6.49
N GLY A 17 -8.99 15.19 -7.74
CA GLY A 17 -7.99 15.78 -8.64
C GLY A 17 -6.54 15.37 -8.37
N HIS A 18 -6.27 14.50 -7.38
CA HIS A 18 -4.92 13.99 -7.17
C HIS A 18 -4.40 13.22 -8.40
N ARG A 19 -3.20 13.57 -8.87
CA ARG A 19 -2.62 13.05 -10.13
C ARG A 19 -2.29 11.54 -10.11
N PHE A 20 -2.10 10.96 -8.92
CA PHE A 20 -1.76 9.55 -8.79
C PHE A 20 -3.00 8.67 -8.97
N PRO A 21 -3.02 7.73 -9.94
CA PRO A 21 -4.19 6.91 -10.25
C PRO A 21 -4.36 5.76 -9.25
N MET A 22 -4.75 6.09 -8.01
CA MET A 22 -4.80 5.13 -6.89
C MET A 22 -5.74 3.95 -7.15
N ARG A 23 -6.86 4.19 -7.88
CA ARG A 23 -7.85 3.17 -8.26
C ARG A 23 -7.29 2.03 -9.12
N LYS A 24 -6.09 2.20 -9.73
CA LYS A 24 -5.52 1.17 -10.61
C LYS A 24 -5.33 -0.19 -9.93
N TYR A 25 -5.05 -0.20 -8.63
CA TYR A 25 -4.81 -1.45 -7.88
C TYR A 25 -6.09 -2.24 -7.68
N GLY A 26 -7.16 -1.60 -7.19
CA GLY A 26 -8.48 -2.22 -7.08
C GLY A 26 -9.02 -2.65 -8.45
N ARG A 27 -8.89 -1.78 -9.46
CA ARG A 27 -9.35 -2.11 -10.83
C ARG A 27 -8.62 -3.30 -11.43
N LEU A 28 -7.33 -3.47 -11.17
CA LEU A 28 -6.59 -4.64 -11.64
C LEU A 28 -7.13 -5.94 -11.03
N ALA A 29 -7.42 -5.96 -9.73
CA ALA A 29 -8.01 -7.13 -9.07
C ALA A 29 -9.41 -7.47 -9.61
N GLU A 30 -10.24 -6.46 -9.89
CA GLU A 30 -11.53 -6.64 -10.57
C GLU A 30 -11.33 -7.28 -11.95
N VAL A 31 -10.46 -6.73 -12.78
CA VAL A 31 -10.21 -7.23 -14.15
C VAL A 31 -9.66 -8.66 -14.16
N LEU A 32 -8.77 -9.00 -13.21
CA LEU A 32 -8.27 -10.38 -13.06
C LEU A 32 -9.40 -11.35 -12.71
N SER A 33 -10.36 -10.93 -11.88
CA SER A 33 -11.53 -11.73 -11.52
C SER A 33 -12.50 -11.88 -12.70
N GLU A 34 -12.83 -10.76 -13.37
CA GLU A 34 -13.70 -10.71 -14.56
C GLU A 34 -13.18 -11.63 -15.68
N ARG A 35 -11.85 -11.73 -15.84
CA ARG A 35 -11.20 -12.59 -16.85
C ARG A 35 -11.00 -14.04 -16.41
N GLY A 36 -11.40 -14.42 -15.20
CA GLY A 36 -11.17 -15.76 -14.66
C GLY A 36 -9.69 -16.11 -14.43
N LEU A 37 -8.83 -15.09 -14.27
CA LEU A 37 -7.38 -15.26 -14.06
C LEU A 37 -7.01 -15.47 -12.59
N ALA A 38 -7.95 -15.26 -11.67
CA ALA A 38 -7.83 -15.56 -10.24
C ALA A 38 -8.90 -16.57 -9.77
N PRO A 39 -8.96 -17.80 -10.33
CA PRO A 39 -10.03 -18.75 -10.03
C PRO A 39 -9.98 -19.29 -8.58
N GLY A 40 -8.81 -19.22 -7.92
CA GLY A 40 -8.66 -19.49 -6.49
C GLY A 40 -8.82 -18.24 -5.60
N GLY A 41 -9.24 -17.11 -6.19
CA GLY A 41 -9.26 -15.82 -5.52
C GLY A 41 -7.87 -15.24 -5.30
N PHE A 42 -7.78 -14.34 -4.33
CA PHE A 42 -6.54 -13.65 -3.95
C PHE A 42 -6.11 -14.07 -2.55
N LEU A 43 -4.80 -14.24 -2.36
CA LEU A 43 -4.22 -14.33 -1.03
C LEU A 43 -4.09 -12.92 -0.44
N ARG A 44 -4.48 -12.76 0.82
CA ARG A 44 -4.35 -11.49 1.53
C ARG A 44 -3.09 -11.51 2.39
N PRO A 45 -2.06 -10.71 2.05
CA PRO A 45 -0.85 -10.62 2.87
C PRO A 45 -1.10 -9.79 4.13
N GLU A 46 -0.35 -10.09 5.18
CA GLU A 46 -0.26 -9.23 6.35
C GLU A 46 0.50 -7.94 6.01
N PRO A 47 0.04 -6.76 6.46
CA PRO A 47 0.79 -5.53 6.33
C PRO A 47 2.12 -5.60 7.10
N ALA A 48 3.17 -5.04 6.53
CA ALA A 48 4.45 -4.92 7.22
C ALA A 48 4.33 -4.07 8.51
N ASP A 49 5.00 -4.52 9.57
CA ASP A 49 5.12 -3.78 10.83
C ASP A 49 6.27 -2.76 10.78
N ALA A 50 6.38 -1.94 11.83
CA ALA A 50 7.35 -0.85 11.87
C ALA A 50 8.80 -1.37 11.88
N ASP A 51 9.06 -2.48 12.58
CA ASP A 51 10.41 -3.02 12.73
C ASP A 51 10.91 -3.58 11.39
N LEU A 52 10.04 -4.26 10.64
CA LEU A 52 10.34 -4.74 9.30
C LEU A 52 10.62 -3.59 8.32
N ILE A 53 9.80 -2.54 8.33
CA ILE A 53 10.02 -1.36 7.48
C ILE A 53 11.31 -0.61 7.88
N ALA A 54 11.63 -0.56 9.16
CA ALA A 54 12.83 0.09 9.68
C ALA A 54 14.14 -0.63 9.29
N LEU A 55 14.08 -1.85 8.75
CA LEU A 55 15.27 -2.49 8.15
C LEU A 55 15.79 -1.75 6.91
N ALA A 56 14.94 -0.98 6.23
CA ALA A 56 15.28 -0.25 5.00
C ALA A 56 15.18 1.28 5.12
N HIS A 57 14.55 1.79 6.17
CA HIS A 57 14.25 3.21 6.35
C HIS A 57 14.68 3.72 7.73
N ASP A 58 14.96 5.01 7.83
CA ASP A 58 15.21 5.66 9.11
C ASP A 58 14.02 5.48 10.07
N ARG A 59 14.32 5.05 11.30
CA ARG A 59 13.29 4.71 12.30
C ARG A 59 12.36 5.88 12.60
N ALA A 60 12.88 7.11 12.68
CA ALA A 60 12.05 8.28 12.98
C ALA A 60 11.06 8.57 11.84
N TYR A 61 11.45 8.32 10.58
CA TYR A 61 10.52 8.43 9.46
C TYR A 61 9.45 7.35 9.49
N VAL A 62 9.81 6.11 9.83
CA VAL A 62 8.84 5.01 9.98
C VAL A 62 7.81 5.34 11.06
N ASP A 63 8.27 5.75 12.25
CA ASP A 63 7.38 6.11 13.35
C ASP A 63 6.46 7.29 12.97
N ALA A 64 6.98 8.30 12.26
CA ALA A 64 6.17 9.42 11.76
C ALA A 64 5.09 8.98 10.76
N VAL A 65 5.39 8.04 9.85
CA VAL A 65 4.39 7.47 8.92
C VAL A 65 3.33 6.67 9.68
N PHE A 66 3.73 5.83 10.63
CA PHE A 66 2.80 5.03 11.43
C PHE A 66 1.89 5.90 12.31
N ALA A 67 2.39 7.06 12.76
CA ALA A 67 1.63 8.04 13.53
C ALA A 67 0.85 9.05 12.68
N ALA A 68 0.93 8.99 11.34
CA ALA A 68 0.38 10.02 10.44
C ALA A 68 0.85 11.44 10.81
N ALA A 69 2.12 11.57 11.19
CA ALA A 69 2.75 12.80 11.68
C ALA A 69 3.97 13.18 10.82
N VAL A 70 3.96 12.82 9.54
CA VAL A 70 5.05 13.15 8.61
C VAL A 70 5.10 14.67 8.41
N PRO A 71 6.27 15.32 8.57
CA PRO A 71 6.39 16.75 8.37
C PRO A 71 5.90 17.20 6.99
N PRO A 72 5.16 18.33 6.87
CA PRO A 72 4.60 18.80 5.59
C PRO A 72 5.65 19.01 4.48
N GLY A 73 6.90 19.30 4.85
CA GLY A 73 8.00 19.38 3.90
C GLY A 73 8.30 18.05 3.21
N ILE A 74 8.26 16.95 3.97
CA ILE A 74 8.46 15.59 3.43
C ILE A 74 7.24 15.17 2.61
N GLU A 75 6.02 15.42 3.11
CA GLU A 75 4.78 15.15 2.37
C GLU A 75 4.77 15.81 0.99
N ARG A 76 5.19 17.08 0.91
CA ARG A 76 5.32 17.81 -0.36
C ARG A 76 6.35 17.17 -1.29
N THR A 77 7.49 16.73 -0.76
CA THR A 77 8.55 16.08 -1.53
C THR A 77 8.09 14.74 -2.10
N ILE A 78 7.40 13.91 -1.31
CA ILE A 78 6.89 12.60 -1.77
C ILE A 78 5.59 12.73 -2.58
N GLY A 79 4.93 13.89 -2.52
CA GLY A 79 3.69 14.17 -3.24
C GLY A 79 2.47 13.47 -2.64
N PHE A 80 2.49 13.18 -1.34
CA PHE A 80 1.39 12.55 -0.62
C PHE A 80 1.20 13.22 0.74
N HIS A 81 -0.04 13.54 1.07
CA HIS A 81 -0.43 13.78 2.45
C HIS A 81 -0.53 12.41 3.14
N VAL A 82 0.27 12.18 4.17
CA VAL A 82 0.41 10.89 4.84
C VAL A 82 -0.60 10.80 5.96
N ASP A 83 -1.81 10.41 5.60
CA ASP A 83 -2.85 10.00 6.55
C ASP A 83 -2.79 8.51 6.88
N ALA A 84 -3.73 8.04 7.73
CA ALA A 84 -3.83 6.64 8.09
C ALA A 84 -4.07 5.71 6.89
N GLY A 85 -4.74 6.17 5.83
CA GLY A 85 -4.99 5.40 4.61
C GLY A 85 -3.73 5.23 3.77
N VAL A 86 -2.95 6.30 3.57
CA VAL A 86 -1.66 6.25 2.87
C VAL A 86 -0.65 5.41 3.65
N ALA A 87 -0.63 5.50 4.98
CA ALA A 87 0.19 4.65 5.84
C ALA A 87 -0.20 3.17 5.73
N ALA A 88 -1.49 2.84 5.86
CA ALA A 88 -2.00 1.48 5.74
C ALA A 88 -1.69 0.87 4.37
N ARG A 89 -1.84 1.66 3.30
CA ARG A 89 -1.46 1.25 1.94
C ARG A 89 0.01 0.90 1.84
N SER A 90 0.88 1.78 2.33
CA SER A 90 2.33 1.60 2.21
C SER A 90 2.81 0.34 2.93
N ARG A 91 2.23 0.08 4.11
CA ARG A 91 2.46 -1.16 4.89
C ARG A 91 1.95 -2.40 4.17
N ALA A 92 0.72 -2.37 3.65
CA ALA A 92 0.14 -3.48 2.90
C ALA A 92 0.96 -3.79 1.64
N SER A 93 1.36 -2.76 0.88
CA SER A 93 2.18 -2.92 -0.32
C SER A 93 3.52 -3.59 -0.01
N SER A 94 4.17 -3.21 1.09
CA SER A 94 5.45 -3.80 1.50
C SER A 94 5.29 -5.25 1.98
N GLY A 95 4.28 -5.52 2.82
CA GLY A 95 3.97 -6.88 3.26
C GLY A 95 3.58 -7.82 2.12
N GLY A 96 2.80 -7.32 1.15
CA GLY A 96 2.47 -8.08 -0.05
C GLY A 96 3.65 -8.36 -0.97
N THR A 97 4.65 -7.46 -1.00
CA THR A 97 5.90 -7.71 -1.74
C THR A 97 6.72 -8.80 -1.05
N LEU A 98 6.85 -8.74 0.28
CA LEU A 98 7.61 -9.73 1.04
C LEU A 98 6.96 -11.12 0.96
N ALA A 99 5.63 -11.21 1.05
CA ALA A 99 4.91 -12.48 0.95
C ALA A 99 4.95 -13.11 -0.47
N ALA A 100 5.40 -12.37 -1.48
CA ALA A 100 5.53 -12.84 -2.86
C ALA A 100 6.96 -13.31 -3.22
N ALA A 101 7.95 -13.05 -2.36
CA ALA A 101 9.36 -13.40 -2.57
C ALA A 101 9.62 -14.90 -2.29
#